data_AF-A0A358Y3J7-F1
#
_entry.id   AF-A0A358Y3J7-F1
#
_cell.length_a   1.000
_cell.length_b   1.000
_cell.length_c   1.000
_cell.angle_alpha   90.00
_cell.angle_beta   90.00
_cell.angle_gamma   90.00
#
_symmetry.space_group_name_H-M   'P 1'
#
loop_
_entity.id
_entity.type
_entity.pdbx_description
1 polymer ?
#
loop_
_entity_poly.entity_id
_entity_poly.type
_entity_poly.pdbx_seq_one_letter_code
_entity_poly.pdbx_strand_id
1 'polypeptide(L)'
;MDATTAAIGTALLLIGSNTFGFLYSYVVLNSNLFAKYRIQLKPYKKGLFWSRMPLFLFNLTTLILLSAFGAYSMFEFFETSWPEWWVIPVQVLVAFVLDDIWFYAYHRYLHQNKFLLKNIHSIHHRATTPFPLEYLYAHPLEWMIGALGPVLGFGVLMLVMPVNIYAFWIFGLLRNLHEIHIHSDLELPVLSKIPFISKTRHHDNHHAKLTGNYSSTFSWMDKLFKTDF
;
A
#
# COMPACT_ATOMS: atom_id res chain seq x y z
N MET A 1 27.05 6.23 -2.16
CA MET A 1 26.27 5.05 -1.69
C MET A 1 26.58 3.90 -2.64
N ASP A 2 26.47 2.64 -2.22
CA ASP A 2 26.61 1.47 -3.10
C ASP A 2 25.34 0.62 -3.15
N ALA A 3 25.29 -0.36 -4.05
CA ALA A 3 24.13 -1.24 -4.26
C ALA A 3 23.75 -2.02 -3.00
N THR A 4 24.74 -2.47 -2.22
CA THR A 4 24.52 -3.17 -0.95
C THR A 4 23.84 -2.26 0.07
N THR A 5 24.30 -1.03 0.20
CA THR A 5 23.70 -0.01 1.08
C THR A 5 22.27 0.31 0.64
N ALA A 6 22.02 0.41 -0.67
CA ALA A 6 20.69 0.63 -1.22
C ALA A 6 19.71 -0.50 -0.87
N ALA A 7 20.16 -1.75 -1.02
CA ALA A 7 19.39 -2.95 -0.70
C ALA A 7 19.07 -3.04 0.79
N ILE A 8 20.08 -2.85 1.65
CA ILE A 8 19.93 -2.85 3.12
C ILE A 8 19.00 -1.73 3.56
N GLY A 9 19.16 -0.51 3.04
CA GLY A 9 18.29 0.62 3.35
C GLY A 9 16.83 0.35 2.99
N THR A 10 16.58 -0.26 1.82
CA THR A 10 15.24 -0.69 1.39
C THR A 10 14.65 -1.73 2.33
N ALA A 11 15.43 -2.74 2.72
CA ALA A 11 15.00 -3.77 3.65
C ALA A 11 14.67 -3.19 5.04
N LEU A 12 15.54 -2.35 5.59
CA LEU A 12 15.34 -1.71 6.90
C LEU A 12 14.12 -0.80 6.92
N LEU A 13 13.86 -0.07 5.83
CA LEU A 13 12.67 0.76 5.68
C LEU A 13 11.39 -0.08 5.74
N LEU A 14 11.34 -1.20 5.03
CA LEU A 14 10.20 -2.11 5.03
C LEU A 14 10.04 -2.82 6.39
N ILE A 15 11.13 -3.23 7.03
CA ILE A 15 11.10 -3.80 8.39
C ILE A 15 10.56 -2.76 9.39
N GLY A 16 11.05 -1.52 9.34
CA GLY A 16 10.64 -0.46 10.25
C GLY A 16 9.17 -0.09 10.10
N SER A 17 8.71 0.17 8.88
CA SER A 17 7.31 0.48 8.58
C SER A 17 6.35 -0.66 8.95
N ASN A 18 6.73 -1.91 8.73
CA ASN A 18 5.91 -3.06 9.11
C ASN A 18 5.95 -3.38 10.61
N THR A 19 7.05 -3.08 11.29
CA THR A 19 7.10 -3.14 12.76
C THR A 19 6.11 -2.14 13.34
N PHE A 20 6.05 -0.92 12.78
CA PHE A 20 5.02 0.05 13.12
C PHE A 20 3.61 -0.50 12.84
N GLY A 21 3.34 -1.07 11.65
CA GLY A 21 2.05 -1.68 11.32
C GLY A 21 1.63 -2.81 12.25
N PHE A 22 2.58 -3.65 12.69
CA PHE A 22 2.36 -4.70 13.69
C PHE A 22 1.96 -4.12 15.05
N LEU A 23 2.74 -3.17 15.57
CA LEU A 23 2.47 -2.54 16.86
C LEU A 23 1.14 -1.77 16.82
N TYR A 24 0.88 -1.06 15.74
CA TYR A 24 -0.35 -0.33 15.52
C TYR A 24 -1.55 -1.28 15.51
N SER A 25 -1.46 -2.41 14.82
CA SER A 25 -2.50 -3.44 14.85
C SER A 25 -2.73 -4.01 16.24
N TYR A 26 -1.65 -4.26 16.98
CA TYR A 26 -1.75 -4.74 18.35
C TYR A 26 -2.48 -3.73 19.25
N VAL A 27 -2.21 -2.43 19.12
CA VAL A 27 -2.89 -1.37 19.87
C VAL A 27 -4.37 -1.25 19.45
N VAL A 28 -4.68 -1.31 18.15
CA VAL A 28 -6.07 -1.25 17.64
C VAL A 28 -6.92 -2.39 18.18
N LEU A 29 -6.34 -3.60 18.27
CA LEU A 29 -7.03 -4.81 18.70
C LEU A 29 -7.17 -4.93 20.23
N ASN A 30 -6.20 -4.44 21.00
CA ASN A 30 -6.10 -4.69 22.45
C ASN A 30 -6.34 -3.43 23.32
N SER A 31 -6.68 -2.29 22.73
CA SER A 31 -6.97 -1.06 23.47
C SER A 31 -8.23 -0.36 22.96
N ASN A 32 -8.74 0.57 23.76
CA ASN A 32 -9.86 1.44 23.40
C ASN A 32 -9.42 2.82 22.90
N LEU A 33 -8.11 3.04 22.70
CA LEU A 33 -7.55 4.33 22.30
C LEU A 33 -8.21 4.90 21.03
N PHE A 34 -8.56 4.00 20.10
CA PHE A 34 -9.11 4.33 18.81
C PHE A 34 -10.61 4.07 18.66
N ALA A 35 -11.31 3.69 19.75
CA ALA A 35 -12.70 3.24 19.69
C ALA A 35 -13.64 4.25 19.01
N LYS A 36 -13.44 5.56 19.25
CA LYS A 36 -14.25 6.64 18.67
C LYS A 36 -14.03 6.87 17.17
N TYR A 37 -12.96 6.33 16.59
CA TYR A 37 -12.62 6.49 15.17
C TYR A 37 -12.95 5.26 14.33
N ARG A 38 -13.43 4.17 14.96
CA ARG A 38 -13.73 2.91 14.27
C ARG A 38 -14.87 3.07 13.26
N ILE A 39 -14.73 2.41 12.12
CA ILE A 39 -15.72 2.41 11.05
C ILE A 39 -16.67 1.22 11.22
N GLN A 40 -16.11 0.04 11.46
CA GLN A 40 -16.83 -1.21 11.63
C GLN A 40 -17.52 -1.28 13.00
N LEU A 41 -18.81 -1.61 12.97
CA LEU A 41 -19.60 -1.87 14.18
C LEU A 41 -19.36 -3.28 14.73
N LYS A 42 -18.89 -4.19 13.89
CA LYS A 42 -18.64 -5.59 14.26
C LYS A 42 -17.38 -5.68 15.13
N PRO A 43 -17.40 -6.49 16.20
CA PRO A 43 -16.18 -6.70 17.00
C PRO A 43 -15.12 -7.46 16.20
N TYR A 44 -13.85 -7.22 16.50
CA TYR A 44 -12.76 -8.02 15.96
C TYR A 44 -12.87 -9.48 16.43
N LYS A 45 -12.63 -10.41 15.51
CA LYS A 45 -12.61 -11.84 15.86
C LYS A 45 -11.39 -12.17 16.71
N LYS A 46 -11.61 -12.74 17.88
CA LYS A 46 -10.54 -13.25 18.75
C LYS A 46 -9.67 -14.26 18.00
N GLY A 47 -8.36 -14.15 18.18
CA GLY A 47 -7.38 -15.04 17.53
C GLY A 47 -7.12 -14.77 16.04
N LEU A 48 -7.88 -13.88 15.39
CA LEU A 48 -7.73 -13.61 13.96
C LEU A 48 -6.32 -13.13 13.61
N PHE A 49 -5.78 -12.18 14.39
CA PHE A 49 -4.43 -11.64 14.22
C PHE A 49 -3.35 -12.72 14.10
N TRP A 50 -3.33 -13.67 15.03
CA TRP A 50 -2.36 -14.77 15.02
C TRP A 50 -2.65 -15.81 13.95
N SER A 51 -3.92 -16.03 13.62
CA SER A 51 -4.31 -16.95 12.53
C SER A 51 -3.87 -16.46 11.15
N ARG A 52 -3.73 -15.14 10.95
CA ARG A 52 -3.26 -14.53 9.70
C ARG A 52 -1.73 -14.44 9.60
N MET A 53 -1.04 -14.52 10.74
CA MET A 53 0.41 -14.29 10.85
C MET A 53 1.25 -15.09 9.83
N PRO A 54 0.97 -16.37 9.53
CA PRO A 54 1.76 -17.10 8.53
C PRO A 54 1.76 -16.42 7.15
N LEU A 55 0.60 -15.94 6.68
CA LEU A 55 0.51 -15.24 5.39
C LEU A 55 1.14 -13.85 5.46
N PHE A 56 0.98 -13.14 6.59
CA PHE A 56 1.66 -11.87 6.82
C PHE A 56 3.18 -12.00 6.72
N LEU A 57 3.76 -12.98 7.41
CA LEU A 57 5.20 -13.21 7.40
C LEU A 57 5.69 -13.64 6.02
N PHE A 58 4.93 -14.48 5.32
CA PHE A 58 5.25 -14.86 3.94
C PHE A 58 5.25 -13.64 3.01
N ASN A 59 4.19 -12.84 2.99
CA ASN A 59 4.08 -11.67 2.13
C ASN A 59 5.09 -10.58 2.51
N LEU A 60 5.36 -10.36 3.80
CA LEU A 60 6.38 -9.40 4.24
C LEU A 60 7.78 -9.84 3.84
N THR A 61 8.12 -11.11 4.05
CA THR A 61 9.45 -11.65 3.68
C THR A 61 9.67 -11.53 2.18
N THR A 62 8.67 -11.92 1.38
CA THR A 62 8.74 -11.83 -0.08
C THR A 62 8.83 -10.37 -0.55
N LEU A 63 8.05 -9.46 0.04
CA LEU A 63 8.14 -8.02 -0.22
C LEU A 63 9.54 -7.46 0.09
N ILE A 64 10.12 -7.80 1.24
CA ILE A 64 11.47 -7.35 1.63
C ILE A 64 12.52 -7.89 0.65
N LEU A 65 12.50 -9.20 0.37
CA LEU A 65 13.49 -9.83 -0.50
C LEU A 65 13.41 -9.29 -1.93
N LEU A 66 12.21 -9.19 -2.50
CA LEU A 66 12.04 -8.69 -3.87
C LEU A 66 12.40 -7.20 -3.98
N SER A 67 12.02 -6.38 -2.99
CA SER A 67 12.34 -4.94 -3.01
C SER A 67 13.84 -4.69 -2.80
N ALA A 68 14.48 -5.41 -1.88
CA ALA A 68 15.92 -5.29 -1.65
C ALA A 68 16.72 -5.81 -2.86
N PHE A 69 16.31 -6.92 -3.46
CA PHE A 69 16.90 -7.42 -4.70
C PHE A 69 16.71 -6.45 -5.86
N GLY A 70 15.53 -5.85 -6.01
CA GLY A 70 15.26 -4.83 -7.01
C GLY A 70 16.13 -3.59 -6.81
N ALA A 71 16.23 -3.08 -5.58
CA ALA A 71 17.08 -1.93 -5.26
C ALA A 71 18.57 -2.21 -5.52
N TYR A 72 19.05 -3.42 -5.22
CA TYR A 72 20.40 -3.86 -5.55
C TYR A 72 20.63 -3.91 -7.06
N SER A 73 19.75 -4.61 -7.77
CA SER A 73 19.92 -4.91 -9.19
C SER A 73 19.76 -3.68 -10.08
N MET A 74 18.94 -2.72 -9.64
CA MET A 74 18.66 -1.47 -10.35
C MET A 74 19.49 -0.30 -9.82
N PHE A 75 20.47 -0.55 -8.95
CA PHE A 75 21.21 0.51 -8.27
C PHE A 75 21.86 1.51 -9.23
N GLU A 76 22.42 1.03 -10.34
CA GLU A 76 23.11 1.86 -11.34
C GLU A 76 22.19 2.86 -12.05
N PHE A 77 20.87 2.66 -11.98
CA PHE A 77 19.87 3.58 -12.55
C PHE A 77 19.44 4.68 -11.56
N PHE A 78 19.87 4.62 -10.30
CA PHE A 78 19.53 5.62 -9.30
C PHE A 78 20.61 6.69 -9.16
N GLU A 79 20.17 7.94 -9.13
CA GLU A 79 20.95 9.06 -8.65
C GLU A 79 21.00 9.04 -7.11
N THR A 80 22.19 9.23 -6.54
CA THR A 80 22.41 9.14 -5.08
C THR A 80 22.96 10.42 -4.46
N SER A 81 23.32 11.40 -5.30
CA SER A 81 23.63 12.75 -4.83
C SER A 81 22.38 13.42 -4.24
N TRP A 82 22.61 14.38 -3.36
CA TRP A 82 21.53 15.20 -2.83
C TRP A 82 20.97 16.09 -3.95
N PRO A 83 19.68 15.95 -4.31
CA PRO A 83 19.14 16.68 -5.44
C PRO A 83 18.66 18.06 -5.01
N GLU A 84 18.27 18.88 -6.00
CA GLU A 84 17.50 20.09 -5.74
C GLU A 84 16.23 19.77 -4.93
N TRP A 85 15.85 20.69 -4.04
CA TRP A 85 14.80 20.46 -3.02
C TRP A 85 13.44 20.01 -3.59
N TRP A 86 13.15 20.36 -4.85
CA TRP A 86 11.89 20.04 -5.53
C TRP A 86 11.87 18.65 -6.18
N VAL A 87 13.03 18.04 -6.44
CA VAL A 87 13.15 16.79 -7.21
C VAL A 87 12.47 15.64 -6.50
N ILE A 88 12.77 15.45 -5.22
CA ILE A 88 12.21 14.36 -4.41
C ILE A 88 10.67 14.48 -4.32
N PRO A 89 10.08 15.62 -3.92
CA PRO A 89 8.62 15.78 -3.90
C PRO A 89 7.95 15.52 -5.25
N VAL A 90 8.53 16.00 -6.36
CA VAL A 90 7.98 15.79 -7.70
C VAL A 90 8.03 14.32 -8.10
N GLN A 91 9.16 13.64 -7.92
CA GLN A 91 9.30 12.22 -8.24
C GLN A 91 8.33 11.37 -7.42
N VAL A 92 8.21 11.64 -6.12
CA VAL A 92 7.26 10.94 -5.24
C VAL A 92 5.82 11.16 -5.70
N LEU A 93 5.43 12.40 -6.01
CA LEU A 93 4.07 12.71 -6.46
C LEU A 93 3.74 12.02 -7.79
N VAL A 94 4.63 12.10 -8.79
CA VAL A 94 4.44 11.44 -10.09
C VAL A 94 4.37 9.92 -9.93
N ALA A 95 5.24 9.33 -9.11
CA ALA A 95 5.21 7.90 -8.81
C ALA A 95 3.87 7.48 -8.20
N PHE A 96 3.32 8.25 -7.25
CA PHE A 96 1.99 8.00 -6.69
C PHE A 96 0.86 8.11 -7.71
N VAL A 97 0.90 9.09 -8.61
CA VAL A 97 -0.12 9.23 -9.66
C VAL A 97 -0.10 8.02 -10.58
N LEU A 98 1.09 7.59 -11.05
CA LEU A 98 1.23 6.45 -11.96
C LEU A 98 0.92 5.11 -11.27
N ASP A 99 1.35 4.93 -10.03
CA ASP A 99 0.97 3.78 -9.19
C ASP A 99 -0.56 3.69 -9.02
N ASP A 100 -1.23 4.79 -8.72
CA ASP A 100 -2.68 4.82 -8.47
C ASP A 100 -3.49 4.53 -9.75
N ILE A 101 -3.02 4.97 -10.92
CA ILE A 101 -3.62 4.61 -12.23
C ILE A 101 -3.52 3.09 -12.44
N TRP A 102 -2.33 2.53 -12.25
CA TRP A 102 -2.10 1.08 -12.40
C TRP A 102 -2.97 0.30 -11.42
N PHE A 103 -2.92 0.69 -10.14
CA PHE A 103 -3.66 0.04 -9.08
C PHE A 103 -5.17 0.07 -9.37
N TYR A 104 -5.73 1.22 -9.76
CA TYR A 104 -7.15 1.33 -10.12
C TYR A 104 -7.52 0.33 -11.23
N ALA A 105 -6.78 0.32 -12.33
CA ALA A 105 -7.08 -0.53 -13.47
C ALA A 105 -6.97 -2.02 -13.12
N TYR A 106 -5.89 -2.39 -12.45
CA TYR A 106 -5.64 -3.77 -12.01
C TYR A 106 -6.68 -4.23 -10.98
N HIS A 107 -6.95 -3.43 -9.97
CA HIS A 107 -7.89 -3.75 -8.92
C HIS A 107 -9.32 -3.88 -9.47
N ARG A 108 -9.75 -2.98 -10.36
CA ARG A 108 -11.02 -3.12 -11.07
C ARG A 108 -11.08 -4.41 -11.88
N TYR A 109 -9.98 -4.78 -12.56
CA TYR A 109 -9.91 -6.03 -13.32
C TYR A 109 -10.01 -7.28 -12.44
N LEU A 110 -9.40 -7.27 -11.24
CA LEU A 110 -9.56 -8.36 -10.27
C LEU A 110 -11.03 -8.62 -9.93
N HIS A 111 -11.86 -7.57 -9.85
CA HIS A 111 -13.30 -7.69 -9.59
C HIS A 111 -14.11 -8.12 -10.82
N GLN A 112 -13.75 -7.62 -12.00
CA GLN A 112 -14.47 -7.96 -13.23
C GLN A 112 -14.22 -9.40 -13.70
N ASN A 113 -13.02 -9.92 -13.44
CA ASN A 113 -12.65 -11.29 -13.79
C ASN A 113 -13.06 -12.27 -12.68
N LYS A 114 -14.07 -13.11 -12.94
CA LYS A 114 -14.60 -14.09 -11.96
C LYS A 114 -13.53 -15.05 -11.42
N PHE A 115 -12.55 -15.43 -12.23
CA PHE A 115 -11.48 -16.33 -11.79
C PHE A 115 -10.54 -15.61 -10.80
N LEU A 116 -10.12 -14.39 -11.13
CA LEU A 116 -9.25 -13.60 -10.27
C LEU A 116 -9.97 -13.20 -8.97
N LEU A 117 -11.24 -12.77 -9.06
CA LEU A 117 -12.05 -12.45 -7.89
C LEU A 117 -12.15 -13.66 -6.95
N LYS A 118 -12.49 -14.84 -7.48
CA LYS A 118 -12.71 -16.03 -6.65
C LYS A 118 -11.42 -16.58 -6.04
N ASN A 119 -10.34 -16.66 -6.81
CA ASN A 119 -9.15 -17.43 -6.40
C ASN A 119 -8.01 -16.56 -5.86
N ILE A 120 -7.96 -15.29 -6.23
CA ILE A 120 -6.89 -14.37 -5.83
C ILE A 120 -7.46 -13.34 -4.85
N HIS A 121 -8.35 -12.48 -5.34
CA HIS A 121 -8.81 -11.31 -4.60
C HIS A 121 -9.78 -11.64 -3.44
N SER A 122 -10.39 -12.83 -3.45
CA SER A 122 -11.24 -13.27 -2.34
C SER A 122 -10.49 -13.44 -1.02
N ILE A 123 -9.16 -13.59 -1.04
CA ILE A 123 -8.35 -13.67 0.19
C ILE A 123 -8.38 -12.32 0.88
N HIS A 124 -8.06 -11.25 0.14
CA HIS A 124 -8.12 -9.86 0.60
C HIS A 124 -9.50 -9.51 1.16
N HIS A 125 -10.57 -9.84 0.44
CA HIS A 125 -11.96 -9.55 0.87
C HIS A 125 -12.47 -10.34 2.08
N ARG A 126 -11.70 -11.29 2.63
CA ARG A 126 -12.05 -11.93 3.91
C ARG A 126 -11.75 -11.01 5.11
N ALA A 127 -11.04 -9.90 4.92
CA ALA A 127 -10.72 -8.91 5.94
C ALA A 127 -11.92 -7.99 6.28
N THR A 128 -13.03 -8.58 6.75
CA THR A 128 -14.31 -7.87 6.97
C THR A 128 -14.35 -6.93 8.18
N THR A 129 -13.42 -7.09 9.13
CA THR A 129 -13.18 -6.15 10.24
C THR A 129 -11.68 -5.90 10.30
N PRO A 130 -11.15 -5.12 9.35
CA PRO A 130 -9.72 -5.07 9.13
C PRO A 130 -9.03 -4.34 10.27
N PHE A 131 -7.74 -4.59 10.41
CA PHE A 131 -6.83 -3.86 11.27
C PHE A 131 -5.55 -3.62 10.46
N PRO A 132 -4.66 -2.70 10.85
CA PRO A 132 -3.63 -2.16 9.97
C PRO A 132 -2.79 -3.18 9.18
N LEU A 133 -2.41 -4.31 9.79
CA LEU A 133 -1.60 -5.35 9.16
C LEU A 133 -2.36 -6.22 8.13
N GLU A 134 -3.69 -6.15 8.08
CA GLU A 134 -4.52 -6.87 7.10
C GLU A 134 -4.21 -6.45 5.65
N TYR A 135 -3.51 -5.35 5.41
CA TYR A 135 -3.00 -5.01 4.08
C TYR A 135 -2.07 -6.10 3.51
N LEU A 136 -1.39 -6.89 4.37
CA LEU A 136 -0.60 -8.05 3.98
C LEU A 136 -1.44 -9.32 3.82
N TYR A 137 -2.73 -9.31 4.16
CA TYR A 137 -3.63 -10.47 4.06
C TYR A 137 -4.21 -10.61 2.64
N ALA A 138 -3.33 -10.71 1.64
CA ALA A 138 -3.69 -10.87 0.24
C ALA A 138 -3.04 -12.11 -0.37
N HIS A 139 -3.57 -12.58 -1.51
CA HIS A 139 -2.88 -13.60 -2.28
C HIS A 139 -1.51 -13.05 -2.74
N PRO A 140 -0.39 -13.81 -2.70
CA PRO A 140 0.92 -13.28 -3.06
C PRO A 140 0.98 -12.63 -4.45
N LEU A 141 0.41 -13.30 -5.45
CA LEU A 141 0.30 -12.74 -6.81
C LEU A 141 -0.47 -11.41 -6.86
N GLU A 142 -1.40 -11.19 -5.93
CA GLU A 142 -2.22 -9.98 -5.92
C GLU A 142 -1.37 -8.75 -5.69
N TRP A 143 -0.62 -8.74 -4.59
CA TRP A 143 0.23 -7.60 -4.23
C TRP A 143 1.47 -7.53 -5.15
N MET A 144 2.00 -8.66 -5.63
CA MET A 144 3.16 -8.66 -6.54
C MET A 144 2.84 -7.98 -7.88
N ILE A 145 1.65 -8.25 -8.45
CA ILE A 145 1.20 -7.55 -9.67
C ILE A 145 0.83 -6.10 -9.35
N GLY A 146 0.26 -5.84 -8.17
CA GLY A 146 0.06 -4.47 -7.67
C GLY A 146 1.37 -3.67 -7.61
N ALA A 147 2.46 -4.30 -7.15
CA ALA A 147 3.80 -3.71 -7.05
C ALA A 147 4.45 -3.39 -8.41
N LEU A 148 3.84 -3.77 -9.54
CA LEU A 148 4.26 -3.25 -10.84
C LEU A 148 3.92 -1.77 -11.02
N GLY A 149 2.92 -1.24 -10.30
CA GLY A 149 2.53 0.18 -10.37
C GLY A 149 3.70 1.13 -10.06
N PRO A 150 4.38 0.99 -8.91
CA PRO A 150 5.54 1.80 -8.59
C PRO A 150 6.72 1.56 -9.54
N VAL A 151 6.94 0.31 -9.97
CA VAL A 151 8.01 -0.03 -10.92
C VAL A 151 7.79 0.68 -12.26
N LEU A 152 6.56 0.67 -12.78
CA LEU A 152 6.20 1.41 -13.99
C LEU A 152 6.29 2.92 -13.77
N GLY A 153 5.85 3.41 -12.60
CA GLY A 153 5.90 4.82 -12.25
C GLY A 153 7.33 5.39 -12.27
N PHE A 154 8.25 4.71 -11.58
CA PHE A 154 9.67 5.09 -11.59
C PHE A 154 10.34 4.79 -12.93
N GLY A 155 9.96 3.72 -13.64
CA GLY A 155 10.45 3.42 -14.97
C GLY A 155 10.13 4.54 -15.98
N VAL A 156 8.90 5.07 -15.95
CA VAL A 156 8.52 6.24 -16.77
C VAL A 156 9.31 7.49 -16.35
N LEU A 157 9.52 7.72 -15.05
CA LEU A 157 10.34 8.83 -14.57
C LEU A 157 11.79 8.74 -15.09
N MET A 158 12.38 7.55 -15.13
CA MET A 158 13.74 7.33 -15.65
C MET A 158 13.89 7.71 -17.13
N LEU A 159 12.80 7.70 -17.91
CA LEU A 159 12.82 8.14 -19.31
C LEU A 159 12.94 9.66 -19.47
N VAL A 160 12.57 10.43 -18.44
CA VAL A 160 12.49 11.90 -18.51
C VAL A 160 13.50 12.59 -17.61
N MET A 161 13.95 11.95 -16.53
CA MET A 161 14.95 12.50 -15.60
C MET A 161 15.65 11.39 -14.78
N PRO A 162 16.86 11.63 -14.26
CA PRO A 162 17.47 10.73 -13.28
C PRO A 162 16.59 10.56 -12.04
N VAL A 163 16.29 9.32 -11.67
CA VAL A 163 15.49 9.02 -10.47
C VAL A 163 16.39 8.98 -9.26
N ASN A 164 16.03 9.70 -8.21
CA ASN A 164 16.80 9.76 -6.98
C ASN A 164 16.40 8.63 -6.02
N ILE A 165 17.38 7.95 -5.42
CA ILE A 165 17.11 6.84 -4.49
C ILE A 165 16.30 7.27 -3.25
N TYR A 166 16.49 8.50 -2.77
CA TYR A 166 15.74 9.02 -1.63
C TYR A 166 14.26 9.22 -1.99
N ALA A 167 13.94 9.59 -3.23
CA ALA A 167 12.56 9.65 -3.71
C ALA A 167 11.92 8.25 -3.74
N PHE A 168 12.66 7.24 -4.20
CA PHE A 168 12.21 5.84 -4.17
C PHE A 168 11.91 5.36 -2.74
N TRP A 169 12.80 5.63 -1.79
CA TRP A 169 12.58 5.27 -0.38
C TRP A 169 11.43 6.04 0.27
N ILE A 170 11.35 7.36 0.07
CA ILE A 170 10.26 8.18 0.61
C ILE A 170 8.92 7.72 0.05
N PHE A 171 8.84 7.45 -1.26
CA PHE A 171 7.66 6.86 -1.88
C PHE A 171 7.31 5.52 -1.22
N GLY A 172 8.27 4.59 -1.11
CA GLY A 172 8.04 3.27 -0.53
C GLY A 172 7.53 3.33 0.91
N LEU A 173 8.10 4.23 1.72
CA LEU A 173 7.67 4.48 3.10
C LEU A 173 6.24 5.01 3.14
N LEU A 174 5.95 6.08 2.39
CA LEU A 174 4.62 6.70 2.39
C LEU A 174 3.56 5.75 1.83
N ARG A 175 3.88 5.00 0.78
CA ARG A 175 3.00 4.01 0.16
C ARG A 175 2.65 2.88 1.14
N ASN A 176 3.63 2.39 1.90
CA ASN A 176 3.41 1.35 2.91
C ASN A 176 2.61 1.86 4.10
N LEU A 177 2.93 3.04 4.61
CA LEU A 177 2.16 3.69 5.68
C LEU A 177 0.71 3.99 5.25
N HIS A 178 0.51 4.33 3.97
CA HIS A 178 -0.82 4.50 3.38
C HIS A 178 -1.63 3.20 3.40
N GLU A 179 -1.06 2.08 2.96
CA GLU A 179 -1.75 0.76 3.02
C GLU A 179 -2.12 0.38 4.46
N ILE A 180 -1.18 0.54 5.39
CA ILE A 180 -1.41 0.33 6.83
C ILE A 180 -2.57 1.20 7.32
N HIS A 181 -2.64 2.46 6.87
CA HIS A 181 -3.69 3.38 7.28
C HIS A 181 -5.07 3.02 6.72
N ILE A 182 -5.20 2.76 5.41
CA ILE A 182 -6.51 2.49 4.80
C ILE A 182 -7.11 1.14 5.26
N HIS A 183 -6.29 0.20 5.72
CA HIS A 183 -6.73 -1.07 6.31
C HIS A 183 -6.97 -0.98 7.83
N SER A 184 -6.81 0.19 8.44
CA SER A 184 -6.83 0.30 9.90
C SER A 184 -8.21 0.21 10.54
N ASP A 185 -9.29 0.26 9.74
CA ASP A 185 -10.67 0.44 10.23
C ASP A 185 -10.88 1.77 10.99
N LEU A 186 -9.93 2.71 10.90
CA LEU A 186 -10.01 4.01 11.57
C LEU A 186 -10.17 5.17 10.59
N GLU A 187 -11.19 6.00 10.82
CA GLU A 187 -11.31 7.31 10.18
C GLU A 187 -10.63 8.39 11.03
N LEU A 188 -9.34 8.64 10.74
CA LEU A 188 -8.57 9.66 11.45
C LEU A 188 -8.82 11.07 10.87
N PRO A 189 -8.95 12.11 11.73
CA PRO A 189 -9.41 13.44 11.32
C PRO A 189 -8.42 14.27 10.49
N VAL A 190 -7.12 13.92 10.49
CA VAL A 190 -6.08 14.70 9.80
C VAL A 190 -6.04 14.34 8.31
N LEU A 191 -6.01 13.05 7.99
CA LEU A 191 -5.90 12.55 6.61
C LEU A 191 -7.22 12.68 5.84
N SER A 192 -8.36 12.60 6.54
CA SER A 192 -9.69 12.73 5.95
C SER A 192 -10.04 14.12 5.38
N LYS A 193 -9.20 15.13 5.62
CA LYS A 193 -9.38 16.51 5.13
C LYS A 193 -8.62 16.83 3.85
N ILE A 194 -7.70 15.97 3.41
CA ILE A 194 -6.91 16.23 2.20
C ILE A 194 -7.78 15.92 0.97
N PRO A 195 -7.98 16.89 0.05
CA PRO A 195 -8.79 16.67 -1.14
C PRO A 195 -8.25 15.51 -1.98
N PHE A 196 -9.18 14.74 -2.57
CA PHE A 196 -8.91 13.61 -3.47
C PHE A 196 -8.18 12.40 -2.87
N ILE A 197 -7.52 12.50 -1.72
CA ILE A 197 -6.97 11.33 -1.03
C ILE A 197 -8.11 10.37 -0.66
N SER A 198 -7.94 9.12 -1.06
CA SER A 198 -8.83 8.02 -0.68
C SER A 198 -8.72 7.80 0.83
N LYS A 199 -9.88 7.82 1.50
CA LYS A 199 -9.96 7.67 2.96
C LYS A 199 -10.06 6.20 3.32
N THR A 200 -9.75 5.83 4.57
CA THR A 200 -10.05 4.50 5.13
C THR A 200 -11.49 4.08 4.83
N ARG A 201 -12.46 5.00 4.96
CA ARG A 201 -13.87 4.72 4.67
C ARG A 201 -14.15 4.40 3.20
N HIS A 202 -13.37 4.94 2.25
CA HIS A 202 -13.50 4.61 0.82
C HIS A 202 -13.20 3.14 0.57
N HIS A 203 -12.10 2.66 1.13
CA HIS A 203 -11.65 1.28 1.04
C HIS A 203 -12.52 0.32 1.88
N ASP A 204 -12.97 0.74 3.05
CA ASP A 204 -13.91 -0.05 3.85
C ASP A 204 -15.26 -0.28 3.11
N ASN A 205 -15.78 0.79 2.51
CA ASN A 205 -16.95 0.76 1.63
C ASN A 205 -16.76 -0.19 0.43
N HIS A 206 -15.54 -0.25 -0.13
CA HIS A 206 -15.17 -1.20 -1.18
C HIS A 206 -15.31 -2.66 -0.71
N HIS A 207 -14.73 -3.01 0.45
CA HIS A 207 -14.86 -4.35 1.06
C HIS A 207 -16.33 -4.72 1.33
N ALA A 208 -17.16 -3.74 1.70
CA ALA A 208 -18.57 -3.98 2.00
C ALA A 208 -19.44 -4.22 0.76
N LYS A 209 -19.23 -3.48 -0.34
CA LYS A 209 -20.12 -3.52 -1.52
C LYS A 209 -19.56 -4.26 -2.74
N LEU A 210 -18.24 -4.52 -2.79
CA LEU A 210 -17.54 -5.26 -3.86
C LEU A 210 -17.72 -4.71 -5.28
N THR A 211 -18.28 -3.50 -5.46
CA THR A 211 -18.72 -2.99 -6.77
C THR A 211 -18.42 -1.50 -6.95
N GLY A 212 -17.16 -1.12 -6.77
CA GLY A 212 -16.66 0.26 -6.92
C GLY A 212 -15.62 0.59 -5.86
N ASN A 213 -15.23 1.86 -5.74
CA ASN A 213 -14.16 2.34 -4.87
C ASN A 213 -12.84 1.56 -5.08
N TYR A 214 -12.40 1.45 -6.33
CA TYR A 214 -11.23 0.66 -6.73
C TYR A 214 -9.90 1.36 -6.47
N SER A 215 -9.87 2.69 -6.35
CA SER A 215 -8.65 3.43 -6.06
C SER A 215 -8.12 3.19 -4.65
N SER A 216 -6.79 3.14 -4.49
CA SER A 216 -6.15 3.05 -3.17
C SER A 216 -5.70 4.42 -2.66
N THR A 217 -4.94 5.20 -3.43
CA THR A 217 -4.31 6.44 -2.95
C THR A 217 -5.19 7.65 -3.19
N PHE A 218 -5.71 7.79 -4.41
CA PHE A 218 -6.51 8.95 -4.81
C PHE A 218 -7.85 8.52 -5.42
N SER A 219 -8.94 9.12 -4.97
CA SER A 219 -10.32 8.84 -5.41
C SER A 219 -10.68 9.35 -6.82
N TRP A 220 -9.77 10.05 -7.50
CA TRP A 220 -10.01 10.67 -8.81
C TRP A 220 -10.32 9.67 -9.94
N MET A 221 -9.67 8.51 -9.98
CA MET A 221 -9.96 7.48 -10.99
C MET A 221 -11.37 6.93 -10.80
N ASP A 222 -11.79 6.65 -9.55
CA ASP A 222 -13.17 6.26 -9.27
C ASP A 222 -14.17 7.33 -9.73
N LYS A 223 -13.92 8.61 -9.45
CA LYS A 223 -14.77 9.72 -9.93
C LYS A 223 -14.82 9.82 -11.45
N LEU A 224 -13.67 9.70 -12.11
CA LEU A 224 -13.55 9.78 -13.57
C LEU A 224 -14.36 8.69 -14.26
N PHE A 225 -14.29 7.47 -13.75
CA PHE A 225 -14.96 6.30 -14.31
C PHE A 225 -16.32 6.00 -13.67
N LYS A 226 -16.80 6.87 -12.77
CA LYS A 226 -18.09 6.75 -12.05
C LYS A 226 -18.21 5.41 -11.31
N THR A 227 -17.15 5.05 -10.61
CA THR A 227 -17.09 3.87 -9.73
C THR A 227 -17.02 4.25 -8.25
N ASP A 228 -17.24 5.52 -7.88
CA ASP A 228 -17.32 5.97 -6.49
C ASP A 228 -18.73 5.87 -5.87
N PHE A 229 -18.80 5.70 -4.54
CA PHE A 229 -20.04 5.73 -3.75
C PHE A 229 -19.85 6.05 -2.26
#